data_AF-A0A7W0T7S0-F1
#
_entry.id   AF-A0A7W0T7S0-F1
#
_cell.length_a   1.000
_cell.length_b   1.000
_cell.length_c   1.000
_cell.angle_alpha   90.00
_cell.angle_beta   90.00
_cell.angle_gamma   90.00
#
_symmetry.space_group_name_H-M   'P 1'
#
loop_
_entity.id
_entity.type
_entity.pdbx_description
1 polymer ?
#
loop_
_entity_poly.entity_id
_entity_poly.type
_entity_poly.pdbx_seq_one_letter_code
_entity_poly.pdbx_strand_id
1 'polypeptide(L)' 'MAVLTHGPMPLVSYPRRLRELAEADPDRPAVTCDEVTLTRAGLEVEGTRLAHHL' A
#
# COMPACT_ATOMS: atom_id res chain seq x y z
N MET A 1 3.39 -4.16 28.51
CA MET A 1 3.57 -4.31 27.05
C MET A 1 2.25 -4.80 26.48
N ALA A 2 1.54 -3.98 25.70
CA ALA A 2 0.28 -4.39 25.08
C ALA A 2 0.59 -5.16 23.79
N VAL A 3 0.24 -6.45 23.75
CA VAL A 3 0.25 -7.23 22.52
C VAL A 3 -0.93 -6.75 21.69
N LEU A 4 -0.68 -6.09 20.56
CA LEU A 4 -1.71 -5.83 19.56
C LEU A 4 -2.11 -7.17 18.95
N THR A 5 -3.11 -7.83 19.54
CA THR A 5 -3.79 -8.95 18.89
C THR A 5 -4.48 -8.40 17.65
N HIS A 6 -3.85 -8.56 16.49
CA HIS A 6 -4.46 -8.22 15.22
C HIS A 6 -5.66 -9.16 15.04
N GLY A 7 -6.87 -8.60 14.93
CA GLY A 7 -8.07 -9.37 14.61
C GLY A 7 -7.91 -10.14 13.30
N PRO A 8 -8.86 -11.01 12.93
CA PRO A 8 -8.77 -11.79 11.70
C PRO A 8 -8.48 -10.88 10.50
N MET A 9 -7.30 -11.03 9.90
CA MET A 9 -6.94 -10.27 8.71
C MET A 9 -7.66 -10.89 7.52
N PRO A 10 -8.53 -10.15 6.82
CA PRO A 10 -9.19 -10.67 5.63
C PRO A 10 -8.12 -11.05 4.59
N LEU A 11 -8.26 -12.24 4.00
CA LEU A 11 -7.43 -12.68 2.89
C LEU A 11 -7.81 -11.86 1.66
N VAL A 12 -7.08 -10.77 1.41
CA VAL A 12 -7.21 -9.93 0.22
C VAL A 12 -5.95 -10.02 -0.62
N SER A 13 -6.10 -9.87 -1.93
CA SER A 13 -4.94 -9.76 -2.82
C SER A 13 -4.18 -8.45 -2.54
N TYR A 14 -2.86 -8.47 -2.73
CA TYR A 14 -2.03 -7.28 -2.54
C TYR A 14 -2.46 -6.08 -3.41
N PRO A 15 -2.76 -6.25 -4.73
CA PRO A 15 -3.22 -5.12 -5.55
C PRO A 15 -4.52 -4.51 -5.02
N ARG A 16 -5.47 -5.35 -4.59
CA ARG A 16 -6.70 -4.88 -3.97
C ARG A 16 -6.41 -4.08 -2.71
N ARG A 17 -5.51 -4.57 -1.86
CA ARG A 17 -5.17 -3.86 -0.62
C ARG A 17 -4.50 -2.52 -0.88
N LEU A 18 -3.60 -2.42 -1.86
CA LEU A 18 -2.97 -1.14 -2.23
C LEU A 18 -4.00 -0.12 -2.72
N ARG A 19 -4.96 -0.56 -3.53
CA ARG A 19 -6.06 0.29 -3.99
C ARG A 19 -6.94 0.80 -2.85
N GLU A 20 -7.36 -0.08 -1.94
CA GLU A 20 -8.13 0.31 -0.75
C GLU A 20 -7.40 1.36 0.11
N LEU A 21 -6.08 1.24 0.22
CA LEU A 21 -5.27 2.19 0.97
C LEU A 21 -5.14 3.54 0.24
N ALA A 22 -4.94 3.52 -1.08
CA ALA A 22 -4.88 4.72 -1.91
C ALA A 22 -6.21 5.49 -1.92
N GLU A 23 -7.35 4.78 -1.95
CA GLU A 23 -8.68 5.40 -1.87
C GLU A 23 -8.96 6.02 -0.49
N ALA A 24 -8.48 5.39 0.59
CA ALA A 24 -8.73 5.86 1.95
C ALA A 24 -7.91 7.10 2.34
N ASP A 25 -6.67 7.20 1.86
CA ASP A 25 -5.75 8.28 2.23
C ASP A 25 -4.61 8.37 1.18
N PRO A 26 -4.85 9.04 0.03
CA PRO A 26 -3.99 8.95 -1.15
C PRO A 26 -2.61 9.59 -0.95
N ASP A 27 -2.54 10.70 -0.22
CA ASP A 27 -1.32 11.50 -0.06
C ASP A 27 -0.43 11.01 1.10
N ARG A 28 -0.93 10.09 1.92
CA ARG A 28 -0.15 9.53 3.03
C ARG A 28 1.09 8.81 2.51
N PRO A 29 2.28 9.05 3.12
CA PRO A 29 3.49 8.29 2.82
C PRO A 29 3.28 6.80 3.02
N ALA A 30 3.65 6.00 2.02
CA ALA A 30 3.53 4.54 2.04
C ALA A 30 4.89 3.86 2.16
N VAL A 31 5.86 4.29 1.35
CA VAL A 31 7.22 3.75 1.31
C VAL A 31 8.20 4.89 1.09
N THR A 32 9.28 4.91 1.87
CA THR A 32 10.41 5.81 1.68
C THR A 32 11.66 4.97 1.43
N CYS A 33 12.39 5.29 0.38
CA CYS A 33 13.67 4.70 0.03
C CYS A 33 14.62 5.86 -0.31
N ASP A 34 15.65 6.05 0.51
CA ASP A 34 16.50 7.23 0.50
C ASP A 34 15.67 8.53 0.47
N GLU A 35 15.89 9.42 -0.50
CA GLU A 35 15.19 10.70 -0.63
C GLU A 35 13.82 10.58 -1.32
N VAL A 36 13.49 9.38 -1.85
CA VAL A 36 12.24 9.17 -2.58
C VAL A 36 11.18 8.60 -1.64
N THR A 37 10.06 9.32 -1.54
CA THR A 37 8.87 8.83 -0.85
C THR A 37 7.73 8.67 -1.83
N LEU A 38 7.17 7.47 -1.89
CA LEU A 38 5.91 7.21 -2.58
C LEU A 38 4.75 7.39 -1.61
N THR A 39 3.75 8.15 -2.04
CA THR A 39 2.45 8.18 -1.39
C THR A 39 1.70 6.87 -1.65
N ARG A 40 0.60 6.64 -0.95
CA ARG A 40 -0.26 5.47 -1.18
C ARG A 40 -0.78 5.41 -2.61
N ALA A 41 -1.20 6.55 -3.15
CA ALA A 41 -1.60 6.64 -4.56
C ALA A 41 -0.42 6.33 -5.50
N GLY A 42 0.76 6.90 -5.23
CA GLY A 42 1.95 6.65 -6.05
C GLY A 42 2.39 5.19 -6.06
N LEU A 43 2.32 4.52 -4.91
CA LEU A 43 2.66 3.10 -4.80
C LEU A 43 1.68 2.20 -5.56
N GLU A 44 0.38 2.50 -5.53
CA GLU A 44 -0.62 1.74 -6.31
C GLU A 44 -0.36 1.89 -7.82
N VAL A 45 -0.14 3.12 -8.28
CA VAL A 45 0.12 3.42 -9.69
C VAL A 45 1.39 2.72 -10.20
N GLU A 46 2.52 2.88 -9.51
CA GLU A 46 3.77 2.26 -9.95
C GLU A 46 3.73 0.73 -9.82
N GLY A 47 3.02 0.19 -8.82
CA GLY A 47 2.78 -1.25 -8.68
C GLY A 47 1.95 -1.83 -9.83
N THR A 48 0.84 -1.18 -10.17
CA THR A 48 -0.01 -1.56 -11.31
C THR A 48 0.76 -1.44 -12.63
N ARG A 49 1.52 -0.36 -12.82
CA ARG A 49 2.40 -0.19 -13.98
C ARG A 49 3.41 -1.32 -14.07
N LEU A 50 4.12 -1.64 -12.98
CA LEU A 50 5.09 -2.74 -12.96
C LEU A 50 4.46 -4.07 -13.31
N ALA A 51 3.28 -4.38 -12.77
CA ALA A 51 2.56 -5.62 -13.05
C ALA A 51 2.14 -5.76 -14.52
N HIS A 52 1.94 -4.66 -15.24
CA HIS A 52 1.68 -4.68 -16.69
C HIS A 52 2.95 -4.85 -17.54
N HIS A 53 4.13 -4.60 -16.99
CA HIS A 53 5.42 -4.73 -17.69
C HIS A 53 6.08 -6.11 -17.50
N LEU A 54 5.57 -6.93 -16.58
CA LEU A 54 6.07 -8.29 -16.27
C LEU A 54 5.11 -9.36 -16.79
#